data_AF-A0A1J3HAU3-F1
#
_entry.id   AF-A0A1J3HAU3-F1
#
_cell.length_a   1.000
_cell.length_b   1.000
_cell.length_c   1.000
_cell.angle_alpha   90.00
_cell.angle_beta   90.00
_cell.angle_gamma   90.00
#
_symmetry.space_group_name_H-M   'P 1'
#
loop_
_entity.id
_entity.type
_entity.pdbx_description
1 polymer ?
#
loop_
_entity_poly.entity_id
_entity_poly.type
_entity_poly.pdbx_seq_one_letter_code
_entity_poly.pdbx_strand_id
1 'polypeptide(L)'
;LSSGVILPDPREFRTVVGSLQYLAFTRPDIAYCVNRLSQFMHRPTDVHWQAVKRVLRYLAGTPSHGIYLRPQSPINLHAYSDADWGGDTDDYVSTNGFL
;
A
#
# COMPACT_ATOMS: atom_id res chain seq x y z
N LEU A 1 2.36 -7.01 12.13
CA LEU A 1 1.22 -7.55 11.36
C LEU A 1 0.82 -8.97 11.76
N SER A 2 1.75 -9.78 12.28
CA SER A 2 1.56 -11.18 12.70
C SER A 2 0.48 -11.49 13.76
N SER A 3 -0.14 -10.49 14.41
CA SER A 3 -1.17 -10.66 15.45
C SER A 3 -2.55 -10.08 15.03
N GLY A 4 -3.63 -10.77 15.40
CA GLY A 4 -5.01 -10.35 15.14
C GLY A 4 -6.01 -11.51 15.11
N VAL A 5 -7.31 -11.20 15.11
CA VAL A 5 -8.39 -12.20 14.95
C VAL A 5 -8.63 -12.45 13.47
N ILE A 6 -8.66 -13.73 13.06
CA ILE A 6 -8.89 -14.13 11.67
C ILE A 6 -10.29 -13.67 11.21
N LEU A 7 -10.39 -13.06 10.03
CA LEU A 7 -11.68 -12.64 9.46
C LEU A 7 -12.57 -13.86 9.19
N PRO A 8 -13.87 -13.82 9.57
CA PRO A 8 -14.79 -14.94 9.33
C PRO A 8 -15.10 -15.15 7.84
N ASP A 9 -14.93 -14.13 7.01
CA ASP A 9 -15.00 -14.23 5.55
C ASP A 9 -13.79 -13.51 4.91
N PRO A 10 -12.87 -14.23 4.23
CA PRO A 10 -11.74 -13.61 3.54
C PRO A 10 -12.10 -13.05 2.15
N ARG A 11 -13.33 -13.24 1.64
CA ARG A 11 -13.71 -12.83 0.27
C ARG A 11 -13.67 -11.32 0.09
N GLU A 12 -14.25 -10.56 1.02
CA GLU A 12 -14.26 -9.09 0.98
C GLU A 12 -12.83 -8.53 0.95
N PHE A 13 -11.96 -9.03 1.83
CA PHE A 13 -10.53 -8.69 1.87
C PHE A 13 -9.84 -8.95 0.52
N ARG A 14 -10.02 -10.15 -0.06
CA ARG A 14 -9.40 -10.53 -1.34
C ARG A 14 -9.88 -9.65 -2.50
N THR A 15 -11.18 -9.38 -2.58
CA THR A 15 -11.74 -8.50 -3.62
C THR A 15 -11.14 -7.10 -3.54
N VAL A 16 -11.11 -6.50 -2.34
CA VAL A 16 -10.56 -5.14 -2.16
C VAL A 16 -9.06 -5.09 -2.44
N VAL A 17 -8.26 -6.03 -1.91
CA VAL A 17 -6.81 -6.04 -2.19
C VAL A 17 -6.53 -6.32 -3.66
N GLY A 18 -7.33 -7.13 -4.35
CA GLY A 18 -7.26 -7.32 -5.80
C GLY A 18 -7.51 -6.02 -6.59
N SER A 19 -8.52 -5.24 -6.22
CA SER A 19 -8.76 -3.92 -6.82
C SER A 19 -7.62 -2.93 -6.53
N LEU A 20 -7.07 -2.94 -5.32
CA LEU A 20 -5.92 -2.13 -4.94
C LEU A 20 -4.64 -2.53 -5.72
N GLN A 21 -4.46 -3.82 -6.03
CA GLN A 21 -3.32 -4.32 -6.81
C GLN A 21 -3.31 -3.76 -8.24
N TYR A 22 -4.48 -3.54 -8.85
CA TYR A 22 -4.59 -2.84 -10.13
C TYR A 22 -4.27 -1.33 -9.99
N LEU A 23 -4.79 -0.69 -8.94
CA LEU A 23 -4.59 0.74 -8.68
C LEU A 23 -3.12 1.09 -8.37
N ALA A 24 -2.38 0.15 -7.76
CA ALA A 24 -0.95 0.28 -7.49
C ALA A 24 -0.07 0.48 -8.75
N PHE A 25 -0.54 0.08 -9.94
CA PHE A 25 0.19 0.35 -11.20
C PHE A 25 0.19 1.82 -11.62
N THR A 26 -0.81 2.60 -11.20
CA THR A 26 -0.92 4.05 -11.51
C THR A 26 -0.65 4.95 -10.30
N ARG A 27 -0.69 4.37 -9.09
CA ARG A 27 -0.35 5.01 -7.80
C ARG A 27 0.73 4.19 -7.08
N PRO A 28 2.02 4.33 -7.45
CA PRO A 28 3.10 3.58 -6.81
C PRO A 28 3.31 3.95 -5.34
N ASP A 29 2.79 5.11 -4.90
CA ASP A 29 2.72 5.54 -3.50
C ASP A 29 2.00 4.54 -2.57
N ILE A 30 1.04 3.75 -3.09
CA ILE A 30 0.41 2.67 -2.31
C ILE A 30 1.01 1.28 -2.57
N ALA A 31 1.90 1.12 -3.55
CA ALA A 31 2.29 -0.18 -4.07
C ALA A 31 2.97 -1.08 -3.02
N TYR A 32 3.83 -0.52 -2.17
CA TYR A 32 4.42 -1.25 -1.04
C TYR A 32 3.35 -1.79 -0.08
N CYS A 33 2.43 -0.93 0.35
CA CYS A 33 1.35 -1.29 1.27
C CYS A 33 0.45 -2.39 0.69
N VAL A 34 0.12 -2.31 -0.60
CA VAL A 34 -0.71 -3.31 -1.28
C VAL A 34 0.03 -4.64 -1.45
N ASN A 35 1.30 -4.61 -1.85
CA ASN A 35 2.13 -5.82 -1.96
C ASN A 35 2.37 -6.49 -0.59
N ARG A 36 2.43 -5.72 0.50
CA ARG A 36 2.48 -6.27 1.86
C ARG A 36 1.15 -6.90 2.26
N LEU A 37 0.01 -6.30 1.89
CA LEU A 37 -1.33 -6.82 2.20
C LEU A 37 -1.72 -8.05 1.36
N SER A 38 -1.23 -8.19 0.14
CA SER A 38 -1.52 -9.35 -0.71
C SER A 38 -0.91 -10.66 -0.18
N GLN A 39 0.21 -10.59 0.55
CA GLN A 39 0.81 -11.73 1.27
C GLN A 39 -0.18 -12.41 2.23
N PHE A 40 -1.13 -11.66 2.80
CA PHE A 40 -2.07 -12.17 3.81
C PHE A 40 -3.42 -12.64 3.24
N MET A 41 -3.62 -12.65 1.91
CA MET A 41 -4.88 -13.06 1.27
C MET A 41 -5.40 -14.45 1.71
N HIS A 42 -4.52 -15.39 2.06
CA HIS A 42 -4.93 -16.73 2.48
C HIS A 42 -5.63 -16.76 3.83
N ARG A 43 -5.15 -15.98 4.82
CA ARG A 43 -5.66 -15.94 6.20
C ARG A 43 -5.62 -14.50 6.77
N PRO A 44 -6.43 -13.57 6.24
CA PRO A 44 -6.44 -12.18 6.71
C PRO A 44 -6.99 -12.07 8.13
N THR A 45 -6.56 -11.02 8.84
CA THR A 45 -7.04 -10.68 10.20
C THR A 45 -7.73 -9.32 10.22
N ASP A 46 -8.38 -9.00 11.33
CA ASP A 46 -8.90 -7.66 11.64
C ASP A 46 -7.84 -6.56 11.51
N VAL A 47 -6.59 -6.80 11.94
CA VAL A 47 -5.46 -5.85 11.78
C VAL A 47 -5.14 -5.62 10.30
N HIS A 48 -5.07 -6.69 9.48
CA HIS A 48 -4.91 -6.55 8.03
C HIS A 48 -6.08 -5.77 7.40
N TRP A 49 -7.30 -5.96 7.90
CA TRP A 49 -8.48 -5.24 7.42
C TRP A 49 -8.50 -3.76 7.81
N GLN A 50 -7.97 -3.40 8.99
CA GLN A 50 -7.75 -2.01 9.38
C GLN A 50 -6.71 -1.33 8.47
N ALA A 51 -5.62 -2.02 8.12
CA ALA A 51 -4.61 -1.53 7.19
C ALA A 51 -5.19 -1.31 5.77
N VAL A 52 -6.00 -2.24 5.23
CA VAL A 52 -6.73 -2.02 3.97
C VAL A 52 -7.61 -0.77 4.05
N LYS A 53 -8.33 -0.56 5.16
CA LYS A 53 -9.17 0.64 5.37
C LYS A 53 -8.36 1.94 5.48
N ARG A 54 -7.10 1.89 5.93
CA ARG A 54 -6.16 3.03 5.91
C ARG A 54 -5.80 3.43 4.47
N VAL A 55 -5.45 2.46 3.63
CA VAL A 55 -5.17 2.68 2.20
C VAL A 55 -6.40 3.24 1.47
N LEU A 56 -7.58 2.66 1.67
CA LEU A 56 -8.83 3.17 1.07
C LEU A 56 -9.15 4.61 1.51
N ARG A 57 -8.97 4.94 2.79
CA ARG A 57 -9.19 6.31 3.31
C ARG A 57 -8.20 7.30 2.71
N TYR A 58 -6.93 6.91 2.58
CA TYR A 58 -5.89 7.73 1.96
C TYR A 58 -6.20 8.01 0.48
N LEU A 59 -6.61 7.00 -0.29
CA LEU A 59 -7.04 7.16 -1.68
C LEU A 59 -8.26 8.09 -1.81
N ALA A 60 -9.26 7.92 -0.95
CA ALA A 60 -10.45 8.78 -0.92
C ALA A 60 -10.13 10.24 -0.53
N GLY A 61 -9.09 10.47 0.28
CA GLY A 61 -8.58 11.81 0.61
C GLY A 61 -7.63 12.41 -0.42
N THR A 62 -7.06 11.61 -1.32
CA THR A 62 -6.04 12.04 -2.31
C THR A 62 -6.40 11.74 -3.78
N PRO A 63 -7.67 11.85 -4.24
CA PRO A 63 -8.06 11.42 -5.59
C PRO A 63 -7.42 12.26 -6.71
N SER A 64 -6.99 13.49 -6.41
CA SER A 64 -6.29 14.40 -7.32
C SER A 64 -4.77 14.25 -7.33
N HIS A 65 -4.20 13.42 -6.45
CA HIS A 65 -2.75 13.25 -6.33
C HIS A 65 -2.29 12.09 -7.23
N GLY A 66 -1.14 12.25 -7.86
CA GLY A 66 -0.51 11.27 -8.74
C GLY A 66 0.79 11.80 -9.32
N ILE A 67 1.60 10.93 -9.90
CA ILE A 67 2.90 11.32 -10.47
C ILE A 67 2.68 12.01 -11.82
N TYR A 68 2.92 13.32 -11.87
CA TYR A 68 2.84 14.12 -13.08
C TYR A 68 4.23 14.28 -13.73
N LEU A 69 4.52 13.47 -14.75
CA LEU A 69 5.76 13.54 -15.52
C LEU A 69 5.63 14.59 -16.64
N ARG A 70 6.24 15.77 -16.45
CA ARG A 70 6.26 16.84 -17.47
C ARG A 70 7.43 16.58 -18.44
N PRO A 71 7.22 16.44 -19.76
CA PRO A 71 8.27 16.04 -20.71
C PRO A 71 9.34 17.11 -20.98
N GLN A 72 9.29 18.26 -20.30
CA GLN A 72 10.16 19.41 -20.56
C GLN A 72 10.47 20.24 -19.30
N SER A 73 10.43 19.62 -18.11
CA SER A 73 10.95 20.24 -16.88
C SER A 73 12.46 20.00 -16.74
N PRO A 74 13.24 20.97 -16.22
CA PRO A 74 14.60 20.69 -15.76
C PRO A 74 14.55 19.63 -14.64
N ILE A 75 15.54 18.73 -14.59
CA ILE A 75 15.56 17.57 -13.69
C ILE A 75 16.00 18.00 -12.27
N ASN A 76 15.16 18.80 -11.60
CA ASN A 76 15.27 19.03 -10.16
C ASN A 76 14.56 17.89 -9.42
N LEU A 77 15.29 16.81 -9.15
CA LEU A 77 14.79 15.63 -8.43
C LEU A 77 14.58 15.93 -6.94
N HIS A 78 13.42 16.50 -6.60
CA HIS A 78 12.98 16.63 -5.21
C HIS A 78 12.34 15.32 -4.73
N ALA A 79 13.19 14.40 -4.26
CA ALA A 79 12.74 13.18 -3.59
C ALA A 79 12.29 13.50 -2.15
N TYR A 80 11.01 13.25 -1.85
CA TYR A 80 10.47 13.26 -0.49
C TYR A 80 10.24 11.81 -0.06
N SER A 81 10.85 11.39 1.04
CA SER A 81 10.62 10.07 1.64
C SER A 81 9.61 10.23 2.78
N ASP A 82 8.38 9.77 2.57
CA ASP A 82 7.37 9.71 3.63
C ASP A 82 7.45 8.34 4.32
N ALA A 83 7.84 8.36 5.60
CA ALA A 83 8.02 7.16 6.42
C ALA A 83 6.80 6.97 7.35
N ASP A 84 5.60 6.76 6.77
CA ASP A 84 4.37 6.58 7.53
C ASP A 84 4.38 5.31 8.39
N TRP A 85 4.63 5.53 9.69
CA TRP A 85 4.66 4.60 10.83
C TRP A 85 5.76 3.53 10.89
N GLY A 86 6.38 3.45 12.08
CA GLY A 86 7.01 2.22 12.54
C GLY A 86 5.96 1.16 12.87
N GLY A 87 5.66 0.29 11.91
CA GLY A 87 4.77 -0.87 12.08
C GLY A 87 5.37 -2.21 11.63
N ASP A 88 6.54 -2.20 10.98
CA ASP A 88 7.28 -3.41 10.62
C ASP A 88 8.28 -3.80 11.73
N THR A 89 7.78 -4.53 12.71
CA THR A 89 8.60 -5.28 13.68
C THR A 89 8.78 -6.74 13.24
N ASP A 90 8.25 -7.12 12.06
CA ASP A 90 8.22 -8.50 11.59
C ASP A 90 9.47 -8.87 10.75
N ASP A 91 9.87 -8.09 9.73
CA ASP A 91 10.87 -8.56 8.73
C ASP A 91 12.24 -7.87 8.71
N TYR A 92 12.40 -6.59 9.08
CA TYR A 92 13.70 -5.87 9.05
C TYR A 92 14.40 -5.79 7.66
N VAL A 93 13.71 -6.10 6.54
CA VAL A 93 14.30 -6.16 5.19
C VAL A 93 14.06 -4.88 4.37
N SER A 94 15.15 -4.15 4.09
CA SER A 94 15.16 -3.01 3.15
C SER A 94 14.94 -3.48 1.71
N THR A 95 13.74 -3.25 1.16
CA THR A 95 13.43 -3.51 -0.25
C THR A 95 13.97 -2.38 -1.14
N ASN A 96 15.24 -2.46 -1.53
CA ASN A 96 15.82 -1.55 -2.53
C ASN A 96 15.23 -1.83 -3.92
N GLY A 97 14.64 -0.82 -4.56
CA GLY A 97 14.34 -0.79 -5.98
C GLY A 97 15.18 0.27 -6.70
N PHE A 98 15.67 -0.06 -7.89
CA PHE A 98 16.29 0.92 -8.79
C PHE A 98 15.26 1.47 -9.80
N LEU A 99 15.51 2.71 -10.27
CA LEU A 99 14.84 3.33 -11.42
C LEU A 99 15.48 2.87 -12.73
#